data_AF-A0A972IA40-F1
#
_entry.id   AF-A0A972IA40-F1
#
_cell.length_a   1.000
_cell.length_b   1.000
_cell.length_c   1.000
_cell.angle_alpha   90.00
_cell.angle_beta   90.00
_cell.angle_gamma   90.00
#
_symmetry.space_group_name_H-M   'P 1'
#
loop_
_entity.id
_entity.type
_entity.pdbx_description
1 polymer ?
#
loop_
_entity_poly.entity_id
_entity_poly.type
_entity_poly.pdbx_seq_one_letter_code
_entity_poly.pdbx_strand_id
1 'polypeptide(L)' 'MQQAYELADLAKALKFTPAYVRMVLRKFEDYQDGKPVSAELAQKVAEKLSRPWPPAEQA' A
#
# COMPACT_ATOMS: atom_id res chain seq x y z
N MET A 1 -5.30 0.98 16.95
CA MET A 1 -5.41 -0.20 16.07
C MET A 1 -4.50 0.02 14.88
N GLN A 2 -3.40 -0.72 14.75
CA GLN A 2 -2.52 -0.61 13.57
C GLN A 2 -3.28 -1.18 12.37
N GLN A 3 -3.75 -0.31 11.46
CA GLN A 3 -4.35 -0.74 10.20
C GLN A 3 -3.28 -1.44 9.37
N ALA A 4 -3.55 -2.69 9.00
CA ALA A 4 -2.71 -3.47 8.10
C ALA A 4 -3.56 -3.80 6.86
N TYR A 5 -3.07 -3.43 5.69
CA TYR A 5 -3.75 -3.57 4.41
C TYR A 5 -3.25 -4.80 3.69
N GLU A 6 -4.15 -5.62 3.15
CA GLU A 6 -3.73 -6.63 2.20
C GLU A 6 -3.23 -5.97 0.91
N LEU A 7 -2.27 -6.61 0.23
CA LEU A 7 -1.72 -6.10 -1.03
C LEU A 7 -2.82 -5.82 -2.06
N ALA A 8 -3.84 -6.68 -2.13
CA ALA A 8 -4.96 -6.54 -3.04
C ALA A 8 -5.81 -5.30 -2.73
N ASP A 9 -6.05 -5.03 -1.44
CA ASP A 9 -6.83 -3.87 -0.98
C ASP A 9 -6.08 -2.56 -1.23
N LEU A 10 -4.79 -2.53 -0.86
CA LEU A 10 -3.90 -1.42 -1.15
C LEU A 10 -3.82 -1.13 -2.66
N ALA A 11 -3.75 -2.17 -3.50
CA ALA A 11 -3.74 -2.00 -4.95
C ALA A 11 -5.03 -1.39 -5.48
N LYS A 12 -6.19 -1.82 -4.97
CA LYS A 12 -7.49 -1.21 -5.30
C LYS A 12 -7.54 0.26 -4.88
N ALA A 13 -7.17 0.57 -3.65
CA ALA A 13 -7.14 1.94 -3.12
C ALA A 13 -6.25 2.87 -3.95
N LEU A 14 -5.08 2.39 -4.38
CA LEU A 14 -4.15 3.15 -5.19
C LEU A 14 -4.52 3.18 -6.68
N LYS A 15 -5.56 2.43 -7.09
CA LYS A 15 -5.98 2.23 -8.49
C LYS A 15 -4.85 1.68 -9.36
N PHE A 16 -4.12 0.70 -8.84
CA PHE A 16 -3.03 0.00 -9.53
C PHE A 16 -3.22 -1.52 -9.45
N THR A 17 -2.41 -2.25 -10.23
CA THR A 17 -2.40 -3.71 -10.13
C THR A 17 -1.63 -4.18 -8.89
N PRO A 18 -2.01 -5.31 -8.27
CA PRO A 18 -1.28 -5.88 -7.12
C PRO A 18 0.19 -6.14 -7.42
N ALA A 19 0.50 -6.57 -8.65
CA ALA A 19 1.87 -6.80 -9.09
C ALA A 19 2.71 -5.52 -9.09
N TYR A 20 2.17 -4.40 -9.57
CA TYR A 20 2.88 -3.12 -9.58
C TYR A 20 3.07 -2.58 -8.17
N VAL A 21 2.03 -2.64 -7.33
CA VAL A 21 2.12 -2.25 -5.92
C VAL A 21 3.14 -3.12 -5.17
N ARG A 22 3.19 -4.44 -5.42
CA ARG A 22 4.21 -5.35 -4.86
C ARG A 22 5.61 -4.98 -5.31
N MET A 23 5.79 -4.63 -6.58
CA MET A 23 7.09 -4.20 -7.10
C MET A 23 7.59 -2.91 -6.42
N VAL A 24 6.68 -1.99 -6.11
CA VAL A 24 7.01 -0.75 -5.38
C VAL A 24 7.24 -1.04 -3.89
N LEU A 25 6.40 -1.86 -3.26
CA LEU A 25 6.58 -2.33 -1.89
C LEU A 25 7.93 -2.99 -1.67
N ARG A 26 8.39 -3.83 -2.61
CA ARG A 26 9.72 -4.46 -2.59
C ARG A 26 10.89 -3.48 -2.58
N LYS A 27 10.67 -2.19 -2.90
CA LYS A 27 11.70 -1.15 -2.78
C LYS A 27 11.85 -0.61 -1.36
N PHE A 28 10.96 -0.98 -0.45
CA PHE A 28 11.01 -0.61 0.95
C PHE A 28 11.54 -1.78 1.77
N GLU A 29 12.49 -1.50 2.66
CA GLU A 29 13.15 -2.50 3.50
C GLU A 29 12.18 -3.12 4.53
N ASP A 30 11.16 -2.36 4.93
CA ASP A 30 10.07 -2.79 5.82
C ASP A 30 9.08 -3.79 5.17
N TYR A 31 9.13 -3.98 3.84
CA TYR A 31 8.20 -4.89 3.19
C TYR A 31 8.57 -6.35 3.42
N GLN A 32 7.63 -7.12 3.98
CA GLN A 32 7.75 -8.57 4.13
C GLN A 32 6.74 -9.29 3.24
N ASP A 33 7.27 -10.15 2.36
CA ASP A 33 6.46 -10.96 1.46
C ASP A 33 5.55 -11.91 2.25
N GLY A 34 4.27 -11.95 1.91
CA GLY A 34 3.26 -12.76 2.62
C GLY A 34 2.74 -12.15 3.93
N LYS A 35 3.19 -10.96 4.35
CA LYS A 35 2.60 -10.21 5.47
C LYS A 35 1.72 -9.06 4.99
N PRO A 36 0.70 -8.66 5.78
CA PRO A 36 -0.10 -7.49 5.49
C PRO A 36 0.77 -6.22 5.59
N VAL A 37 0.43 -5.23 4.77
CA VAL A 37 1.14 -3.96 4.62
C VAL A 37 0.71 -3.00 5.72
N SER A 38 1.62 -2.61 6.60
CA SER A 38 1.33 -1.60 7.62
C SER A 38 0.89 -0.27 7.02
N ALA A 39 0.04 0.49 7.71
CA ALA A 39 -0.44 1.80 7.26
C ALA A 39 0.69 2.77 6.86
N GLU A 40 1.83 2.75 7.59
CA GLU A 40 3.02 3.54 7.24
C GLU A 40 3.61 3.15 5.88
N LEU A 41 3.69 1.85 5.61
CA LEU A 41 4.22 1.33 4.35
C LEU A 41 3.26 1.62 3.19
N ALA A 42 1.95 1.52 3.44
CA ALA A 42 0.91 1.91 2.49
C ALA A 42 1.00 3.40 2.12
N GLN A 43 1.20 4.28 3.11
CA GLN A 43 1.40 5.71 2.88
C GLN A 43 2.66 5.97 2.05
N LYS A 44 3.80 5.38 2.42
CA LYS A 44 5.07 5.51 1.66
C LYS A 44 4.92 5.09 0.19
N VAL A 45 4.21 3.98 -0.05
CA VAL A 45 3.92 3.50 -1.42
C VAL A 45 3.02 4.48 -2.16
N ALA A 46 1.98 5.00 -1.51
CA ALA A 46 1.08 5.98 -2.10
C ALA A 46 1.81 7.27 -2.50
N GLU A 47 2.65 7.80 -1.60
CA GLU A 47 3.51 8.96 -1.87
C GLU A 47 4.45 8.69 -3.06
N LYS A 48 5.06 7.50 -3.10
CA LYS A 48 5.94 7.09 -4.21
C LYS A 48 5.21 7.01 -5.55
N LEU A 49 3.93 6.66 -5.50
CA LEU A 49 3.03 6.57 -6.66
C LEU A 49 2.31 7.89 -6.96
N SER A 50 2.62 8.96 -6.20
CA SER A 50 1.95 10.26 -6.26
C SER A 50 0.42 10.13 -6.23
N ARG A 51 -0.08 9.23 -5.39
CA ARG A 51 -1.50 9.02 -5.16
C ARG A 51 -1.94 9.66 -3.84
N PRO A 52 -3.15 10.22 -3.79
CA PRO A 52 -3.73 10.69 -2.53
C PRO A 52 -3.89 9.50 -1.57
N TRP A 53 -3.45 9.67 -0.32
CA TRP A 53 -3.58 8.71 0.77
C TRP A 53 -3.89 9.43 2.08
N PRO A 54 -4.80 8.93 2.93
CA PRO A 54 -5.62 7.72 2.76
C PRO A 54 -6.62 7.86 1.58
N PRO A 55 -7.06 6.74 0.97
CA PRO A 55 -8.09 6.79 -0.06
C PRO A 55 -9.34 7.46 0.53
N ALA A 56 -9.87 8.46 -0.15
CA ALA A 56 -10.98 9.29 0.34
C ALA A 56 -12.32 8.55 0.55
N GLU A 57 -12.35 7.22 0.46
CA GLU A 57 -13.50 6.33 0.71
C GLU A 57 -13.51 5.72 2.12
N GLN A 58 -12.91 6.40 3.11
CA GLN A 58 -13.26 6.19 4.52
C GLN A 58 -14.06 7.42 5.00
N ALA A 59 -15.30 7.54 4.54
CA ALA A 59 -16.32 8.45 5.09
C ALA A 59 -17.56 7.63 5.45
#